data_AF-A0A837C8F2-F1
#
_entry.id   AF-A0A837C8F2-F1
#
_cell.length_a   1.000
_cell.length_b   1.000
_cell.length_c   1.000
_cell.angle_alpha   90.00
_cell.angle_beta   90.00
_cell.angle_gamma   90.00
#
_symmetry.space_group_name_H-M   'P 1'
#
loop_
_entity.id
_entity.type
_entity.pdbx_description
1 polymer ?
#
loop_
_entity_poly.entity_id
_entity_poly.type
_entity_poly.pdbx_seq_one_letter_code
_entity_poly.pdbx_strand_id
1 'polypeptide(L)'
;MCALTLLAGCSKEPLTADPDVDMPAPKQSSFSQFRTTHAHDAKVPLRLEIEARVPAELSEVLAFYRRELGQRGWQEKPDDAVIAADRVQLAFVSPKGPAVLKLGRAKGETTVSLAQRNPEAAAKADVLPISGQARLIFGYLRPDVASLVINDQTIKIAGGENHPQTLDLPPGTYSYELRVSGLLVRTDTVTLASGEAWGLSDDKKPSQIY
;
A
#
# COMPACT_ATOMS: atom_id res chain seq x y z
N MET A 1 12.76 -47.99 -34.73
CA MET A 1 13.75 -46.99 -34.30
C MET A 1 13.02 -45.68 -34.01
N CYS A 2 13.46 -44.96 -32.98
CA CYS A 2 12.72 -44.00 -32.14
C CYS A 2 11.76 -43.04 -32.85
N ALA A 3 10.50 -43.06 -32.39
CA ALA A 3 9.58 -41.94 -32.51
C ALA A 3 9.99 -40.84 -31.52
N LEU A 4 10.22 -39.65 -32.04
CA LEU A 4 10.57 -38.45 -31.29
C LEU A 4 9.27 -37.84 -30.75
N THR A 5 8.94 -38.08 -29.48
CA THR A 5 7.85 -37.39 -28.79
C THR A 5 8.31 -35.98 -28.42
N LEU A 6 7.88 -34.98 -29.19
CA LEU A 6 7.85 -33.59 -28.72
C LEU A 6 6.87 -33.51 -27.55
N LEU A 7 7.39 -33.35 -26.34
CA LEU A 7 6.62 -32.78 -25.23
C LEU A 7 6.46 -31.29 -25.54
N ALA A 8 5.41 -30.96 -26.30
CA ALA A 8 4.88 -29.61 -26.32
C ALA A 8 4.44 -29.28 -24.89
N GLY A 9 5.27 -28.52 -24.17
CA GLY A 9 4.85 -27.92 -22.91
C GLY A 9 3.58 -27.13 -23.18
N CYS A 10 2.54 -27.38 -22.37
CA CYS A 10 1.32 -26.57 -22.39
C CYS A 10 1.72 -25.10 -22.27
N SER A 11 1.65 -24.36 -23.38
CA SER A 11 1.85 -22.92 -23.35
C SER A 11 0.65 -22.36 -22.59
N LYS A 12 0.86 -22.01 -21.31
CA LYS A 12 -0.12 -21.20 -20.57
C LYS A 12 -0.36 -19.93 -21.39
N GLU A 13 -1.62 -19.57 -21.59
CA GLU A 13 -1.95 -18.30 -22.22
C GLU A 13 -1.25 -17.16 -21.47
N PRO A 14 -0.66 -16.19 -22.18
CA PRO A 14 0.00 -15.08 -21.53
C PRO A 14 -1.00 -14.29 -20.68
N LEU A 15 -0.55 -13.82 -19.52
CA LEU A 15 -1.35 -12.96 -18.65
C LEU A 15 -1.74 -11.68 -19.41
N THR A 16 -3.02 -11.30 -19.33
CA THR A 16 -3.56 -10.11 -20.02
C THR A 16 -4.28 -9.19 -19.04
N ALA A 17 -4.28 -7.89 -19.33
CA ALA A 17 -4.96 -6.87 -18.55
C ALA A 17 -6.22 -6.39 -19.27
N ASP A 18 -7.05 -5.64 -18.56
CA ASP A 18 -8.01 -4.74 -19.20
C ASP A 18 -7.25 -3.50 -19.71
N PRO A 19 -7.31 -3.18 -21.03
CA PRO A 19 -6.61 -2.03 -21.58
C PRO A 19 -7.13 -0.69 -21.04
N ASP A 20 -8.39 -0.63 -20.59
CA ASP A 20 -9.05 0.61 -20.19
C ASP A 20 -8.83 0.98 -18.71
N VAL A 21 -8.02 0.17 -17.99
CA VAL A 21 -7.74 0.37 -16.56
C VAL A 21 -6.32 0.90 -16.35
N ASP A 22 -6.23 2.04 -15.67
CA ASP A 22 -4.97 2.72 -15.29
C ASP A 22 -4.04 1.83 -14.46
N MET A 23 -4.62 1.01 -13.57
CA MET A 23 -3.88 0.13 -12.67
C MET A 23 -4.19 -1.32 -13.05
N PRO A 24 -3.27 -2.00 -13.76
CA PRO A 24 -3.57 -3.31 -14.36
C PRO A 24 -3.59 -4.41 -13.30
N ALA A 25 -4.57 -5.32 -13.39
CA ALA A 25 -4.56 -6.62 -12.74
C ALA A 25 -4.66 -7.73 -13.81
N PRO A 26 -3.95 -8.86 -13.67
CA PRO A 26 -4.11 -9.99 -14.60
C PRO A 26 -5.55 -10.51 -14.60
N LYS A 27 -6.18 -10.64 -15.77
CA LYS A 27 -7.53 -11.21 -15.91
C LYS A 27 -7.63 -12.64 -15.36
N GLN A 28 -6.52 -13.37 -15.42
CA GLN A 28 -6.40 -14.73 -14.90
C GLN A 28 -6.17 -14.79 -13.38
N SER A 29 -6.26 -13.68 -12.65
CA SER A 29 -6.17 -13.67 -11.19
C SER A 29 -7.29 -14.50 -10.56
N SER A 30 -6.97 -15.31 -9.56
CA SER A 30 -7.97 -15.99 -8.72
C SER A 30 -8.66 -15.02 -7.76
N PHE A 31 -8.04 -13.86 -7.53
CA PHE A 31 -8.56 -12.78 -6.71
C PHE A 31 -7.92 -11.46 -7.12
N SER A 32 -8.73 -10.40 -7.15
CA SER A 32 -8.26 -9.02 -7.30
C SER A 32 -9.13 -8.09 -6.47
N GLN A 33 -8.52 -7.18 -5.73
CA GLN A 33 -9.19 -6.13 -4.97
C GLN A 33 -8.51 -4.79 -5.23
N PHE A 34 -9.34 -3.78 -5.50
CA PHE A 34 -8.92 -2.40 -5.69
C PHE A 34 -9.25 -1.61 -4.44
N ARG A 35 -8.31 -0.77 -3.99
CA ARG A 35 -8.48 0.14 -2.86
C ARG A 35 -8.11 1.54 -3.30
N THR A 36 -8.93 2.50 -2.90
CA THR A 36 -8.65 3.92 -3.09
C THR A 36 -8.74 4.61 -1.75
N THR A 37 -7.76 5.45 -1.44
CA THR A 37 -7.79 6.30 -0.25
C THR A 37 -8.02 7.73 -0.67
N HIS A 38 -9.02 8.37 -0.08
CA HIS A 38 -9.36 9.78 -0.29
C HIS A 38 -9.14 10.56 1.00
N ALA A 39 -8.75 11.82 0.88
CA ALA A 39 -8.94 12.75 1.99
C ALA A 39 -10.44 13.09 2.14
N HIS A 40 -10.81 13.65 3.28
CA HIS A 40 -12.17 14.13 3.50
C HIS A 40 -12.59 15.09 2.37
N ASP A 41 -13.73 14.81 1.73
CA ASP A 41 -14.30 15.53 0.58
C ASP A 41 -13.44 15.61 -0.71
N ALA A 42 -12.27 14.96 -0.75
CA ALA A 42 -11.40 14.99 -1.92
C ALA A 42 -11.85 14.01 -3.01
N LYS A 43 -12.21 14.54 -4.19
CA LYS A 43 -12.55 13.72 -5.37
C LYS A 43 -11.37 12.95 -5.92
N VAL A 44 -10.15 13.49 -5.79
CA VAL A 44 -8.92 12.86 -6.27
C VAL A 44 -8.35 11.97 -5.16
N PRO A 45 -8.06 10.69 -5.43
CA PRO A 45 -7.48 9.79 -4.44
C PRO A 45 -6.03 10.16 -4.13
N LEU A 46 -5.67 10.04 -2.85
CA LEU A 46 -4.31 10.18 -2.32
C LEU A 46 -3.44 8.97 -2.68
N ARG A 47 -4.07 7.79 -2.71
CA ARG A 47 -3.43 6.50 -2.93
C ARG A 47 -4.39 5.56 -3.66
N LEU A 48 -3.84 4.81 -4.61
CA LEU A 48 -4.49 3.73 -5.33
C LEU A 48 -3.72 2.45 -5.07
N GLU A 49 -4.41 1.35 -4.81
CA GLU A 49 -3.78 0.05 -4.60
C GLU A 49 -4.57 -1.10 -5.22
N ILE A 50 -3.83 -2.08 -5.73
CA ILE A 50 -4.32 -3.40 -6.10
C ILE A 50 -3.67 -4.45 -5.23
N GLU A 51 -4.50 -5.32 -4.69
CA GLU A 51 -4.09 -6.61 -4.16
C GLU A 51 -4.61 -7.70 -5.09
N ALA A 52 -3.74 -8.60 -5.56
CA ALA A 52 -4.17 -9.70 -6.41
C ALA A 52 -3.45 -11.02 -6.08
N ARG A 53 -4.08 -12.13 -6.45
CA ARG A 53 -3.48 -13.47 -6.41
C ARG A 53 -3.60 -14.10 -7.78
N VAL A 54 -2.47 -14.58 -8.29
CA VAL A 54 -2.36 -15.06 -9.66
C VAL A 54 -1.80 -16.48 -9.64
N PRO A 55 -2.50 -17.47 -10.23
CA PRO A 55 -2.04 -18.87 -10.34
C PRO A 55 -0.95 -19.04 -11.42
N ALA A 56 0.09 -18.21 -11.35
CA ALA A 56 1.21 -18.15 -12.29
C ALA A 56 2.53 -17.97 -11.53
N GLU A 57 3.64 -18.25 -12.21
CA GLU A 57 4.97 -18.08 -11.62
C GLU A 57 5.31 -16.61 -11.42
N LEU A 58 6.17 -16.32 -10.44
CA LEU A 58 6.55 -14.95 -10.09
C LEU A 58 7.20 -14.22 -11.27
N SER A 59 7.99 -14.91 -12.09
CA SER A 59 8.61 -14.35 -13.29
C SER A 59 7.58 -13.99 -14.37
N GLU A 60 6.53 -14.80 -14.55
CA GLU A 60 5.45 -14.54 -15.50
C GLU A 60 4.64 -13.30 -15.10
N VAL A 61 4.32 -13.20 -13.80
CA VAL A 61 3.60 -12.04 -13.24
C VAL A 61 4.47 -10.79 -13.28
N LEU A 62 5.77 -10.89 -13.01
CA LEU A 62 6.69 -9.77 -13.15
C LEU A 62 6.77 -9.26 -14.60
N ALA A 63 6.91 -10.17 -15.57
CA ALA A 63 6.95 -9.82 -16.98
C ALA A 63 5.65 -9.13 -17.44
N PHE A 64 4.50 -9.61 -16.93
CA PHE A 64 3.21 -8.94 -17.11
C PHE A 64 3.24 -7.49 -16.62
N TYR A 65 3.61 -7.24 -15.37
CA TYR A 65 3.57 -5.87 -14.82
C TYR A 65 4.54 -4.94 -15.53
N ARG A 66 5.76 -5.37 -15.84
CA ARG A 66 6.72 -4.55 -16.60
C ARG A 66 6.17 -4.11 -17.96
N ARG A 67 5.53 -5.05 -18.69
CA ARG A 67 4.91 -4.75 -19.98
C ARG A 67 3.73 -3.79 -19.83
N GLU A 68 2.78 -4.12 -18.96
CA GLU A 68 1.53 -3.35 -18.84
C GLU A 68 1.77 -1.95 -18.26
N LEU A 69 2.64 -1.81 -17.28
CA LEU A 69 2.99 -0.51 -16.70
C LEU A 69 3.82 0.33 -17.67
N GLY A 70 4.76 -0.29 -18.40
CA GLY A 70 5.54 0.39 -19.44
C GLY A 70 4.66 0.95 -20.56
N GLN A 71 3.66 0.19 -21.01
CA GLN A 71 2.67 0.67 -22.00
C GLN A 71 1.84 1.86 -21.51
N ARG A 72 1.67 2.00 -20.19
CA ARG A 72 0.97 3.11 -19.53
C ARG A 72 1.89 4.29 -19.20
N GLY A 73 3.14 4.27 -19.68
CA GLY A 73 4.13 5.32 -19.49
C GLY A 73 4.82 5.31 -18.13
N TRP A 74 4.73 4.20 -17.38
CA TRP A 74 5.42 4.07 -16.11
C TRP A 74 6.88 3.67 -16.34
N GLN A 75 7.78 4.24 -15.55
CA GLN A 75 9.21 4.02 -15.67
C GLN A 75 9.71 3.31 -14.40
N GLU A 76 10.29 2.13 -14.56
CA GLU A 76 10.93 1.40 -13.46
C GLU A 76 12.16 2.19 -12.99
N LYS A 77 12.25 2.39 -11.68
CA LYS A 77 13.44 2.93 -11.03
C LYS A 77 14.30 1.75 -10.58
N PRO A 78 15.55 1.63 -11.05
CA PRO A 78 16.42 0.53 -10.69
C PRO A 78 16.92 0.64 -9.24
N ASP A 79 16.92 1.85 -8.68
CA ASP A 79 17.34 2.10 -7.31
C ASP A 79 16.41 1.36 -6.33
N ASP A 80 17.00 0.64 -5.38
CA ASP A 80 16.32 -0.18 -4.37
C ASP A 80 15.47 -1.34 -4.90
N ALA A 81 15.67 -1.76 -6.15
CA ALA A 81 15.02 -2.94 -6.71
C ALA A 81 15.49 -4.21 -5.98
N VAL A 82 14.53 -4.98 -5.47
CA VAL A 82 14.77 -6.30 -4.88
C VAL A 82 14.20 -7.35 -5.83
N ILE A 83 15.03 -8.24 -6.37
CA ILE A 83 14.59 -9.36 -7.19
C ILE A 83 15.21 -10.62 -6.62
N ALA A 84 14.38 -11.46 -6.00
CA ALA A 84 14.76 -12.76 -5.47
C ALA A 84 13.83 -13.84 -6.03
N ALA A 85 14.15 -15.11 -5.77
CA ALA A 85 13.40 -16.24 -6.31
C ALA A 85 11.93 -16.28 -5.86
N ASP A 86 11.64 -15.77 -4.66
CA ASP A 86 10.35 -15.84 -3.99
C ASP A 86 9.67 -14.48 -3.76
N ARG A 87 10.40 -13.37 -4.00
CA ARG A 87 9.91 -12.02 -3.80
C ARG A 87 10.51 -11.02 -4.79
N VAL A 88 9.72 -10.03 -5.15
CA VAL A 88 10.15 -8.87 -5.95
C VAL A 88 9.62 -7.60 -5.33
N GLN A 89 10.43 -6.56 -5.29
CA GLN A 89 10.01 -5.20 -5.01
C GLN A 89 10.63 -4.26 -6.05
N LEU A 90 9.79 -3.52 -6.77
CA LEU A 90 10.21 -2.54 -7.76
C LEU A 90 9.54 -1.20 -7.48
N ALA A 91 10.30 -0.11 -7.64
CA ALA A 91 9.78 1.24 -7.64
C ALA A 91 9.51 1.70 -9.07
N PHE A 92 8.46 2.50 -9.25
CA PHE A 92 8.10 3.11 -10.52
C PHE A 92 7.84 4.60 -10.37
N VAL A 93 8.13 5.37 -11.41
CA VAL A 93 7.54 6.69 -11.64
C VAL A 93 6.37 6.50 -12.57
N SER A 94 5.20 6.93 -12.14
CA SER A 94 3.97 6.93 -12.94
C SER A 94 3.53 8.36 -13.23
N PRO A 95 2.58 8.58 -14.16
CA PRO A 95 2.05 9.91 -14.45
C PRO A 95 1.46 10.65 -13.24
N LYS A 96 0.93 9.93 -12.24
CA LYS A 96 0.30 10.52 -11.05
C LYS A 96 1.23 10.60 -9.83
N GLY A 97 2.42 9.99 -9.89
CA GLY A 97 3.36 9.98 -8.77
C GLY A 97 4.19 8.70 -8.63
N PRO A 98 4.91 8.53 -7.52
CA PRO A 98 5.67 7.31 -7.26
C PRO A 98 4.75 6.12 -7.01
N ALA A 99 5.20 4.94 -7.43
CA ALA A 99 4.49 3.70 -7.19
C ALA A 99 5.46 2.57 -6.82
N VAL A 100 4.95 1.55 -6.12
CA VAL A 100 5.71 0.39 -5.70
C VAL A 100 4.93 -0.88 -6.07
N LEU A 101 5.61 -1.79 -6.74
CA LEU A 101 5.15 -3.15 -7.01
C LEU A 101 5.86 -4.11 -6.06
N LYS A 102 5.08 -4.90 -5.32
CA LYS A 102 5.57 -6.01 -4.50
C LYS A 102 4.93 -7.30 -5.00
N LEU A 103 5.78 -8.27 -5.31
CA LEU A 103 5.37 -9.63 -5.64
C LEU A 103 5.91 -10.59 -4.59
N GLY A 104 5.13 -11.61 -4.24
CA GLY A 104 5.54 -12.67 -3.34
C GLY A 104 4.95 -14.02 -3.75
N ARG A 105 5.36 -15.09 -3.06
CA ARG A 105 4.79 -16.43 -3.23
C ARG A 105 3.99 -16.83 -1.99
N ALA A 106 2.75 -17.25 -2.20
CA ALA A 106 1.91 -17.80 -1.13
C ALA A 106 0.94 -18.84 -1.68
N LYS A 107 0.87 -20.01 -1.01
CA LYS A 107 -0.09 -21.09 -1.33
C LYS A 107 -0.07 -21.53 -2.81
N GLY A 108 1.11 -21.52 -3.44
CA GLY A 108 1.27 -21.87 -4.87
C GLY A 108 0.91 -20.75 -5.85
N GLU A 109 0.42 -19.60 -5.37
CA GLU A 109 0.08 -18.43 -6.17
C GLU A 109 1.12 -17.31 -5.99
N THR A 110 1.18 -16.41 -6.96
CA THR A 110 1.92 -15.16 -6.83
C THR A 110 1.00 -14.12 -6.25
N THR A 111 1.39 -13.56 -5.10
CA THR A 111 0.70 -12.42 -4.50
C THR A 111 1.22 -11.13 -5.13
N VAL A 112 0.33 -10.18 -5.34
CA VAL A 112 0.63 -8.86 -5.89
C VAL A 112 0.11 -7.81 -4.94
N SER A 113 0.95 -6.83 -4.62
CA SER A 113 0.55 -5.51 -4.13
C SER A 113 1.16 -4.46 -5.07
N LEU A 114 0.32 -3.68 -5.75
CA LEU A 114 0.74 -2.53 -6.55
C LEU A 114 0.10 -1.30 -5.93
N ALA A 115 0.91 -0.37 -5.44
CA ALA A 115 0.44 0.85 -4.81
C ALA A 115 1.02 2.09 -5.50
N GLN A 116 0.16 3.04 -5.85
CA GLN A 116 0.52 4.33 -6.44
C GLN A 116 0.11 5.44 -5.47
N ARG A 117 1.04 6.35 -5.19
CA ARG A 117 0.80 7.55 -4.39
C ARG A 117 0.55 8.74 -5.32
N ASN A 118 -0.28 9.68 -4.86
CA ASN A 118 -0.54 10.95 -5.53
C ASN A 118 -0.07 12.12 -4.64
N PRO A 119 1.20 12.56 -4.78
CA PRO A 119 1.76 13.62 -3.96
C PRO A 119 1.03 14.95 -4.09
N GLU A 120 0.46 15.26 -5.27
CA GLU A 120 -0.26 16.51 -5.50
C GLU A 120 -1.59 16.53 -4.71
N ALA A 121 -2.35 15.45 -4.75
CA ALA A 121 -3.58 15.31 -3.95
C ALA A 121 -3.25 15.31 -2.45
N ALA A 122 -2.17 14.65 -2.05
CA ALA A 122 -1.70 14.63 -0.68
C ALA A 122 -1.28 16.00 -0.16
N ALA A 123 -0.59 16.81 -0.96
CA ALA A 123 -0.23 18.18 -0.62
C ALA A 123 -1.48 19.06 -0.43
N LYS A 124 -2.46 18.95 -1.34
CA LYS A 124 -3.72 19.71 -1.26
C LYS A 124 -4.55 19.35 -0.02
N ALA A 125 -4.42 18.11 0.46
CA ALA A 125 -5.12 17.61 1.64
C ALA A 125 -4.31 17.80 2.95
N ASP A 126 -3.13 18.40 2.91
CA ASP A 126 -2.22 18.58 4.05
C ASP A 126 -1.88 17.26 4.80
N VAL A 127 -1.78 16.16 4.06
CA VAL A 127 -1.44 14.84 4.63
C VAL A 127 0.04 14.46 4.46
N LEU A 128 0.84 15.28 3.78
CA LEU A 128 2.25 14.99 3.56
C LEU A 128 3.07 15.15 4.85
N PRO A 129 3.90 14.17 5.22
CA PRO A 129 4.79 14.31 6.37
C PRO A 129 5.88 15.36 6.13
N ILE A 130 6.48 15.82 7.23
CA ILE A 130 7.80 16.48 7.18
C ILE A 130 8.80 15.58 6.44
N SER A 131 9.67 16.20 5.64
CA SER A 131 10.67 15.48 4.85
C SER A 131 11.53 14.56 5.71
N GLY A 132 11.69 13.31 5.28
CA GLY A 132 12.42 12.27 6.02
C GLY A 132 11.63 11.58 7.14
N GLN A 133 10.40 12.01 7.42
CA GLN A 133 9.53 11.44 8.45
C GLN A 133 8.30 10.77 7.86
N ALA A 134 7.55 10.08 8.70
CA ALA A 134 6.21 9.59 8.45
C ALA A 134 5.19 10.38 9.28
N ARG A 135 3.96 10.50 8.79
CA ARG A 135 2.87 11.18 9.49
C ARG A 135 1.88 10.18 10.05
N LEU A 136 1.59 10.28 11.34
CA LEU A 136 0.42 9.68 11.95
C LEU A 136 -0.72 10.69 11.95
N ILE A 137 -1.91 10.23 11.56
CA ILE A 137 -3.16 10.98 11.57
C ILE A 137 -4.12 10.22 12.47
N PHE A 138 -4.60 10.85 13.53
CA PHE A 138 -5.43 10.20 14.53
C PHE A 138 -6.43 11.17 15.12
N GLY A 139 -7.55 10.63 15.57
CA GLY A 139 -8.59 11.40 16.23
C GLY A 139 -9.50 10.45 16.99
N TYR A 140 -10.37 11.00 17.81
CA TYR A 140 -11.31 10.20 18.56
C TYR A 140 -12.70 10.83 18.45
N LEU A 141 -13.55 10.16 17.67
CA LEU A 141 -14.85 10.70 17.26
C LEU A 141 -15.90 10.67 18.38
N ARG A 142 -15.61 9.98 19.48
CA ARG A 142 -16.51 9.91 20.62
C ARG A 142 -16.27 11.08 21.58
N PRO A 143 -17.31 11.55 22.30
CA PRO A 143 -17.24 12.79 23.10
C PRO A 143 -16.32 12.69 24.33
N ASP A 144 -15.92 11.48 24.71
CA ASP A 144 -14.98 11.20 25.79
C ASP A 144 -13.54 11.55 25.41
N VAL A 145 -12.77 12.04 26.39
CA VAL A 145 -11.35 12.36 26.18
C VAL A 145 -10.53 11.07 26.05
N ALA A 146 -9.67 11.03 25.03
CA ALA A 146 -8.72 9.95 24.83
C ALA A 146 -7.27 10.45 24.94
N SER A 147 -6.34 9.52 24.98
CA SER A 147 -4.91 9.79 24.86
C SER A 147 -4.22 8.69 24.09
N LEU A 148 -3.28 9.07 23.25
CA LEU A 148 -2.40 8.17 22.52
C LEU A 148 -1.04 8.14 23.22
N VAL A 149 -0.61 6.96 23.64
CA VAL A 149 0.76 6.73 24.11
C VAL A 149 1.54 6.09 22.98
N ILE A 150 2.59 6.75 22.50
CA ILE A 150 3.44 6.25 21.41
C ILE A 150 4.80 6.93 21.50
N ASN A 151 5.89 6.20 21.19
CA ASN A 151 7.25 6.76 21.19
C ASN A 151 7.59 7.46 22.52
N ASP A 152 7.23 6.84 23.65
CA ASP A 152 7.39 7.37 25.01
C ASP A 152 6.70 8.73 25.27
N GLN A 153 5.78 9.15 24.40
CA GLN A 153 4.98 10.37 24.53
C GLN A 153 3.53 10.02 24.85
N THR A 154 2.86 10.85 25.66
CA THR A 154 1.41 10.79 25.88
C THR A 154 0.75 12.03 25.28
N ILE A 155 -0.04 11.84 24.25
CA ILE A 155 -0.73 12.89 23.50
C ILE A 155 -2.20 12.88 23.87
N LYS A 156 -2.73 14.02 24.31
CA LYS A 156 -4.17 14.15 24.64
C LYS A 156 -4.98 14.35 23.36
N ILE A 157 -6.05 13.57 23.22
CA ILE A 157 -7.01 13.66 22.13
C ILE A 157 -8.31 14.18 22.72
N ALA A 158 -8.68 15.41 22.35
CA ALA A 158 -10.00 15.93 22.68
C ALA A 158 -11.05 15.06 21.97
N GLY A 159 -12.06 14.60 22.74
CA GLY A 159 -13.19 13.87 22.16
C GLY A 159 -14.16 14.83 21.47
N GLY A 160 -14.95 14.31 20.53
CA GLY A 160 -16.11 15.01 19.96
C GLY A 160 -15.79 16.19 19.02
N GLU A 161 -14.53 16.57 18.83
CA GLU A 161 -14.11 17.53 17.80
C GLU A 161 -13.54 16.79 16.59
N ASN A 162 -14.12 17.04 15.42
CA ASN A 162 -13.87 16.36 14.15
C ASN A 162 -12.58 16.87 13.46
N HIS A 163 -11.53 17.12 14.25
CA HIS A 163 -10.24 17.59 13.75
C HIS A 163 -9.19 16.50 14.00
N PRO A 164 -8.83 15.72 12.95
CA PRO A 164 -7.75 14.77 13.10
C PRO A 164 -6.47 15.52 13.51
N GLN A 165 -5.83 15.03 14.57
CA GLN A 165 -4.51 15.46 14.99
C GLN A 165 -3.44 14.74 14.19
N THR A 166 -2.26 15.36 14.10
CA THR A 166 -1.13 14.81 13.38
C THR A 166 0.11 14.73 14.26
N LEU A 167 0.94 13.72 14.02
CA LEU A 167 2.25 13.55 14.64
C LEU A 167 3.22 13.02 13.59
N ASP A 168 4.25 13.79 13.28
CA ASP A 168 5.35 13.31 12.44
C ASP A 168 6.39 12.58 13.31
N LEU A 169 6.79 11.39 12.86
CA LEU A 169 7.77 10.53 13.52
C LEU A 169 8.84 10.06 12.52
N PRO A 170 10.08 9.81 12.97
CA PRO A 170 11.08 9.13 12.16
C PRO A 170 10.59 7.75 11.65
N PRO A 171 11.17 7.20 10.58
CA PRO A 171 10.88 5.84 10.15
C PRO A 171 11.23 4.82 11.24
N GLY A 172 10.34 3.86 11.49
CA GLY A 172 10.51 2.87 12.54
C GLY A 172 9.24 2.08 12.86
N THR A 173 9.38 1.08 13.72
CA THR A 173 8.24 0.33 14.27
C THR A 173 7.93 0.83 15.67
N TYR A 174 6.68 1.23 15.89
CA TYR A 174 6.22 1.82 17.14
C TYR A 174 5.08 1.00 17.72
N SER A 175 5.21 0.62 18.99
CA SER A 175 4.07 0.19 19.80
C SER A 175 3.29 1.41 20.24
N TYR A 176 1.96 1.30 20.28
CA TYR A 176 1.12 2.37 20.78
C TYR A 176 -0.02 1.84 21.67
N GLU A 177 -0.51 2.72 22.54
CA GLU A 177 -1.68 2.50 23.38
C GLU A 177 -2.71 3.61 23.15
N LEU A 178 -3.97 3.22 22.96
CA LEU A 178 -5.09 4.14 23.05
C LEU A 178 -5.73 3.99 24.42
N ARG A 179 -5.83 5.09 25.14
CA ARG A 179 -6.48 5.17 26.45
C ARG A 179 -7.65 6.12 26.41
N VAL A 180 -8.77 5.73 27.00
CA VAL A 180 -10.00 6.52 27.07
C VAL A 180 -10.34 6.77 28.52
N SER A 181 -10.46 8.04 28.92
CA SER A 181 -10.66 8.42 30.33
C SER A 181 -9.68 7.73 31.29
N GLY A 182 -8.44 7.50 30.84
CA GLY A 182 -7.37 6.82 31.57
C GLY A 182 -7.37 5.27 31.47
N LEU A 183 -8.41 4.65 30.93
CA LEU A 183 -8.50 3.21 30.74
C LEU A 183 -7.87 2.79 29.41
N LEU A 184 -7.01 1.77 29.43
CA LEU A 184 -6.46 1.18 28.22
C LEU A 184 -7.57 0.48 27.43
N VAL A 185 -7.82 0.95 26.21
CA VAL A 185 -8.84 0.36 25.31
C VAL A 185 -8.21 -0.42 24.16
N ARG A 186 -6.97 -0.08 23.78
CA ARG A 186 -6.28 -0.76 22.69
C ARG A 186 -4.76 -0.64 22.82
N THR A 187 -4.08 -1.70 22.41
CA THR A 187 -2.65 -1.68 22.08
C THR A 187 -2.44 -2.34 20.72
N ASP A 188 -1.49 -1.82 19.94
CA ASP A 188 -1.11 -2.37 18.64
C ASP A 188 0.30 -1.86 18.26
N THR A 189 0.76 -2.25 17.07
CA THR A 189 2.00 -1.74 16.49
C THR A 189 1.75 -1.12 15.12
N VAL A 190 2.54 -0.12 14.78
CA VAL A 190 2.55 0.49 13.44
C VAL A 190 4.01 0.61 12.96
N THR A 191 4.25 0.22 11.71
CA THR A 191 5.55 0.41 11.06
C THR A 191 5.43 1.56 10.08
N LEU A 192 6.28 2.56 10.25
CA LEU A 192 6.28 3.80 9.51
C LEU A 192 7.51 3.87 8.62
N ALA A 193 7.33 4.10 7.32
CA ALA A 193 8.43 4.44 6.42
C ALA A 193 8.43 5.93 6.07
N SER A 194 9.60 6.45 5.66
CA SER A 194 9.73 7.85 5.27
C SER A 194 8.78 8.21 4.12
N GLY A 195 8.15 9.37 4.21
CA GLY A 195 7.23 9.88 3.20
C GLY A 195 5.85 9.20 3.19
N GLU A 196 5.51 8.45 4.24
CA GLU A 196 4.20 7.81 4.42
C GLU A 196 3.30 8.61 5.34
N ALA A 197 1.98 8.47 5.15
CA ALA A 197 0.99 8.90 6.13
C ALA A 197 0.09 7.72 6.52
N TRP A 198 -0.22 7.60 7.81
CA TRP A 198 -0.92 6.48 8.40
C TRP A 198 -2.06 6.95 9.30
N GLY A 199 -3.23 6.34 9.16
CA GLY A 199 -4.40 6.59 9.98
C GLY A 199 -4.47 5.62 11.16
N LEU A 200 -4.68 6.15 12.36
CA LEU A 200 -5.10 5.39 13.54
C LEU A 200 -6.55 5.72 13.85
N SER A 201 -7.46 4.76 13.67
CA SER A 201 -8.82 4.85 14.21
C SER A 201 -8.98 3.94 15.43
N ASP A 202 -10.00 4.21 16.23
CA ASP A 202 -10.30 3.50 17.47
C ASP A 202 -10.62 2.01 17.25
N ASP A 203 -11.28 1.68 16.14
CA ASP A 203 -11.83 0.35 15.84
C ASP A 203 -11.05 -0.47 14.79
N LYS A 204 -10.11 0.15 14.05
CA LYS A 204 -9.42 -0.51 12.92
C LYS A 204 -7.91 -0.55 13.10
N LYS A 205 -7.30 -1.58 12.49
CA LYS A 205 -5.84 -1.66 12.34
C LYS A 205 -5.29 -0.37 11.70
N PRO A 206 -4.05 0.02 12.05
CA PRO A 206 -3.39 1.11 11.34
C PRO A 206 -3.50 0.91 9.83
N SER A 207 -3.84 1.97 9.12
CA SER A 207 -4.03 1.91 7.68
C SER A 207 -3.19 2.97 7.00
N GLN A 208 -2.52 2.58 5.92
CA GLN A 208 -1.73 3.52 5.15
C GLN A 208 -2.64 4.43 4.33
N ILE A 209 -2.59 5.72 4.63
CA ILE A 209 -3.33 6.76 3.93
C ILE A 209 -2.59 7.19 2.67
N TYR A 210 -1.27 7.38 2.82
CA TYR A 210 -0.35 7.81 1.76
C TYR A 210 0.88 6.90 1.78
#